data_AF-A0A9P5XTP6-F1
#
_entry.id   AF-A0A9P5XTP6-F1
#
_cell.length_a   1.000
_cell.length_b   1.000
_cell.length_c   1.000
_cell.angle_alpha   90.00
_cell.angle_beta   90.00
_cell.angle_gamma   90.00
#
_symmetry.space_group_name_H-M   'P 1'
#
loop_
_entity.id
_entity.type
_entity.pdbx_description
1 polymer ?
#
loop_
_entity_poly.entity_id
_entity_poly.type
_entity_poly.pdbx_seq_one_letter_code
_entity_poly.pdbx_strand_id
1 'polypeptide(L)'
;MEAIRGCIKTVLLPTWVHRPPINLGEPSHGKLKAQDYLILFTYIFPLIIPQIWYTPTASETDQEHFHCFYHLVAATNIVSSFKVSNADADAYTQYYIQYRAAIQKLFPYCPSKPNHHYAMHNAAQMKYWGPLPSFSEFPGEKMNGMLQNIKTNRRLRDLDYTMLRQMTCRAHINAALHDVDGPKELANILEPTDVSVDASPVALKPSEVASVLAKATNLQETEYNALLHYLQNTGQPYRSYDDFPHPPNALILPPMAQKPLQFNHGEQTFSCEHSHQGNSAIQFYNPLVQANSTGFIQSIWMLPLDGLMHTFIVVRPHLSLSSQEEAQASFIHYPGFLAHIVDLQPSADLVIVEQNHIITHLTGFKLPARTYGINKETLVVCQALNCRHW
;
A
#
# COMPACT_ATOMS: atom_id res chain seq x y z
N MET A 1 16.51 10.11 -18.18
CA MET A 1 15.24 9.53 -18.68
C MET A 1 15.24 8.01 -18.69
N GLU A 2 16.27 7.35 -19.24
CA GLU A 2 16.31 5.88 -19.29
C GLU A 2 16.25 5.21 -17.90
N ALA A 3 16.99 5.71 -16.91
CA ALA A 3 16.92 5.22 -15.53
C ALA A 3 15.50 5.27 -14.93
N ILE A 4 14.75 6.35 -15.21
CA ILE A 4 13.37 6.51 -14.75
C ILE A 4 12.45 5.48 -15.42
N ARG A 5 12.59 5.29 -16.74
CA ARG A 5 11.81 4.28 -17.47
C ARG A 5 12.13 2.85 -17.02
N GLY A 6 13.41 2.58 -16.77
CA GLY A 6 13.88 1.34 -16.16
C GLY A 6 13.23 1.10 -14.80
N CYS A 7 13.22 2.12 -13.93
CA CYS A 7 12.52 2.07 -12.65
C CYS A 7 11.02 1.79 -12.82
N ILE A 8 10.32 2.51 -13.70
CA ILE A 8 8.88 2.28 -13.96
C ILE A 8 8.62 0.85 -14.45
N LYS A 9 9.57 0.21 -15.14
CA LYS A 9 9.42 -1.16 -15.61
C LYS A 9 9.55 -2.19 -14.48
N THR A 10 10.46 -1.99 -13.53
CA THR A 10 10.83 -3.01 -12.54
C THR A 10 10.43 -2.68 -11.10
N VAL A 11 9.89 -1.49 -10.84
CA VAL A 11 9.39 -1.10 -9.52
C VAL A 11 8.35 -2.10 -9.02
N LEU A 12 8.51 -2.51 -7.77
CA LEU A 12 7.58 -3.34 -7.03
C LEU A 12 6.37 -2.46 -6.70
N LEU A 13 5.25 -2.74 -7.36
CA LEU A 13 3.97 -2.07 -7.13
C LEU A 13 2.93 -3.14 -6.81
N PRO A 14 2.07 -2.92 -5.81
CA PRO A 14 0.93 -3.79 -5.61
C PRO A 14 -0.06 -3.66 -6.78
N THR A 15 -0.84 -4.71 -7.02
CA THR A 15 -1.70 -4.85 -8.21
C THR A 15 -2.79 -3.79 -8.32
N TRP A 16 -3.22 -3.22 -7.19
CA TRP A 16 -4.23 -2.16 -7.14
C TRP A 16 -3.66 -0.77 -7.47
N VAL A 17 -2.33 -0.60 -7.49
CA VAL A 17 -1.70 0.66 -7.93
C VAL A 17 -1.46 0.62 -9.43
N HIS A 18 -2.07 1.57 -10.15
CA HIS A 18 -1.87 1.71 -11.58
C HIS A 18 -0.40 1.98 -11.91
N ARG A 19 0.19 1.17 -12.81
CA ARG A 19 1.56 1.40 -13.28
C ARG A 19 1.57 2.51 -14.33
N PRO A 20 2.32 3.61 -14.12
CA PRO A 20 2.46 4.64 -15.13
C PRO A 20 3.11 4.12 -16.42
N PRO A 21 3.02 4.88 -17.51
CA PRO A 21 3.54 4.47 -18.81
C PRO A 21 5.06 4.25 -18.79
N ILE A 22 5.49 3.08 -19.26
CA ILE A 22 6.92 2.69 -19.27
C ILE A 22 7.71 3.57 -20.25
N ASN A 23 7.06 4.10 -21.29
CA ASN A 23 7.65 5.00 -22.29
C ASN A 23 7.49 6.49 -21.91
N LEU A 24 7.52 6.81 -20.62
CA LEU A 24 7.37 8.16 -20.10
C LEU A 24 8.23 9.19 -20.86
N GLY A 25 7.59 10.26 -21.35
CA GLY A 25 8.23 11.34 -22.10
C GLY A 25 8.38 11.11 -23.62
N GLU A 26 7.90 9.97 -24.15
CA GLU A 26 7.82 9.79 -25.60
C GLU A 26 6.53 10.41 -26.17
N PRO A 27 6.58 11.03 -27.37
CA PRO A 27 5.39 11.60 -28.01
C PRO A 27 4.26 10.59 -28.22
N SER A 28 4.59 9.30 -28.36
CA SER A 28 3.67 8.20 -28.65
C SER A 28 2.64 7.94 -27.55
N HIS A 29 2.91 8.33 -26.30
CA HIS A 29 2.00 8.05 -25.19
C HIS A 29 0.88 9.09 -25.02
N GLY A 30 1.07 10.32 -25.51
CA GLY A 30 0.13 11.41 -25.27
C GLY A 30 0.25 12.02 -23.87
N LYS A 31 -0.86 12.55 -23.33
CA LYS A 31 -0.87 13.32 -22.07
C LYS A 31 -1.09 12.40 -20.87
N LEU A 32 -0.27 12.56 -19.84
CA LEU A 32 -0.46 11.93 -18.53
C LEU A 32 -1.72 12.49 -17.84
N LYS A 33 -2.43 11.61 -17.13
CA LYS A 33 -3.56 11.98 -16.28
C LYS A 33 -3.07 12.44 -14.90
N ALA A 34 -3.94 13.13 -14.16
CA ALA A 34 -3.63 13.59 -12.81
C ALA A 34 -3.19 12.44 -11.87
N GLN A 35 -3.86 11.29 -11.96
CA GLN A 35 -3.50 10.10 -11.18
C GLN A 35 -2.09 9.57 -11.52
N ASP A 36 -1.68 9.62 -12.80
CA ASP A 36 -0.35 9.17 -13.22
C ASP A 36 0.73 10.06 -12.60
N TYR A 37 0.53 11.38 -12.63
CA TYR A 37 1.44 12.32 -11.95
C TYR A 37 1.50 12.03 -10.46
N LEU A 38 0.36 11.84 -9.82
CA LEU A 38 0.31 11.58 -8.39
C LEU A 38 1.10 10.31 -8.03
N ILE A 39 0.89 9.21 -8.77
CA ILE A 39 1.64 7.95 -8.59
C ILE A 39 3.14 8.14 -8.82
N LEU A 40 3.53 8.85 -9.87
CA LEU A 40 4.94 9.13 -10.15
C LEU A 40 5.60 9.87 -9.00
N PHE A 41 5.00 10.97 -8.53
CA PHE A 41 5.60 11.82 -7.50
C PHE A 41 5.57 11.23 -6.09
N THR A 42 4.61 10.36 -5.77
CA THR A 42 4.53 9.79 -4.41
C THR A 42 5.14 8.41 -4.28
N TYR A 43 5.18 7.59 -5.34
CA TYR A 43 5.52 6.17 -5.22
C TYR A 43 6.74 5.72 -6.03
N ILE A 44 7.08 6.43 -7.10
CA ILE A 44 8.14 5.99 -8.03
C ILE A 44 9.33 6.94 -8.00
N PHE A 45 9.12 8.23 -8.22
CA PHE A 45 10.18 9.24 -8.23
C PHE A 45 10.96 9.31 -6.90
N PRO A 46 10.33 9.18 -5.71
CA PRO A 46 11.09 9.13 -4.47
C PRO A 46 12.08 7.96 -4.41
N LEU A 47 11.86 6.89 -5.17
CA LEU A 47 12.75 5.72 -5.21
C LEU A 47 13.96 5.92 -6.14
N ILE A 48 13.80 6.66 -7.24
CA ILE A 48 14.80 6.77 -8.32
C ILE A 48 15.48 8.13 -8.44
N ILE A 49 14.76 9.23 -8.21
CA ILE A 49 15.30 10.58 -8.41
C ILE A 49 16.45 10.90 -7.45
N PRO A 50 16.42 10.50 -6.16
CA PRO A 50 17.57 10.68 -5.28
C PRO A 50 18.86 10.03 -5.83
N GLN A 51 18.79 8.92 -6.56
CA GLN A 51 19.98 8.29 -7.16
C GLN A 51 20.62 9.13 -8.27
N ILE A 52 19.88 10.07 -8.84
CA ILE A 52 20.35 10.94 -9.92
C ILE A 52 21.00 12.20 -9.33
N TRP A 53 20.35 12.82 -8.34
CA TRP A 53 20.77 14.13 -7.83
C TRP A 53 21.46 14.10 -6.45
N TYR A 54 21.35 13.01 -5.70
CA TYR A 54 22.02 12.82 -4.42
C TYR A 54 23.14 11.77 -4.56
N THR A 55 24.23 12.18 -5.21
CA THR A 55 25.41 11.34 -5.42
C THR A 55 26.67 12.01 -4.85
N PRO A 56 27.73 11.26 -4.53
CA PRO A 56 28.98 11.85 -4.04
C PRO A 56 29.61 12.87 -5.01
N THR A 57 29.26 12.80 -6.29
CA THR A 57 29.75 13.69 -7.36
C THR A 57 28.69 14.71 -7.81
N ALA A 58 27.59 14.86 -7.08
CA ALA A 58 26.51 15.77 -7.44
C ALA A 58 27.00 17.23 -7.45
N SER A 59 26.65 17.96 -8.50
CA SER A 59 26.93 19.39 -8.61
C SER A 59 26.05 20.20 -7.65
N GLU A 60 26.40 21.48 -7.41
CA GLU A 60 25.54 22.40 -6.65
C GLU A 60 24.14 22.49 -7.28
N THR A 61 24.07 22.54 -8.61
CA THR A 61 22.81 22.54 -9.36
C THR A 61 22.00 21.26 -9.14
N ASP A 62 22.64 20.08 -9.08
CA ASP A 62 21.94 18.82 -8.78
C ASP A 62 21.35 18.84 -7.37
N GLN A 63 22.11 19.35 -6.39
CA GLN A 63 21.64 19.50 -5.02
C GLN A 63 20.42 20.43 -4.93
N GLU A 64 20.42 21.55 -5.68
CA GLU A 64 19.27 22.45 -5.76
C GLU A 64 18.03 21.76 -6.35
N HIS A 65 18.20 20.98 -7.43
CA HIS A 65 17.11 20.19 -8.01
C HIS A 65 16.59 19.15 -7.03
N PHE A 66 17.48 18.47 -6.31
CA PHE A 66 17.14 17.49 -5.28
C PHE A 66 16.32 18.14 -4.14
N HIS A 67 16.75 19.26 -3.60
CA HIS A 67 16.02 19.98 -2.55
C HIS A 67 14.65 20.46 -3.04
N CYS A 68 14.60 21.04 -4.25
CA CYS A 68 13.34 21.43 -4.89
C CYS A 68 12.37 20.24 -4.98
N PHE A 69 12.87 19.10 -5.45
CA PHE A 69 12.09 17.88 -5.58
C PHE A 69 11.63 17.32 -4.23
N TYR A 70 12.49 17.29 -3.21
CA TYR A 70 12.13 16.86 -1.87
C TYR A 70 10.94 17.65 -1.31
N HIS A 71 11.02 18.98 -1.37
CA HIS A 71 9.95 19.84 -0.86
C HIS A 71 8.64 19.64 -1.62
N LEU A 72 8.69 19.43 -2.94
CA LEU A 72 7.52 19.09 -3.73
C LEU A 72 6.90 17.76 -3.30
N VAL A 73 7.71 16.70 -3.14
CA VAL A 73 7.20 15.39 -2.72
C VAL A 73 6.62 15.44 -1.31
N ALA A 74 7.31 16.06 -0.37
CA ALA A 74 6.85 16.19 1.01
C ALA A 74 5.50 16.93 1.08
N ALA A 75 5.36 18.05 0.37
CA ALA A 75 4.09 18.77 0.27
C ALA A 75 3.00 17.92 -0.42
N THR A 76 3.35 17.17 -1.47
CA THR A 76 2.42 16.28 -2.19
C THR A 76 1.92 15.14 -1.30
N ASN A 77 2.79 14.53 -0.50
CA ASN A 77 2.42 13.47 0.44
C ASN A 77 1.43 13.98 1.49
N ILE A 78 1.63 15.20 2.02
CA ILE A 78 0.70 15.80 2.98
C ILE A 78 -0.65 16.11 2.32
N VAL A 79 -0.65 16.84 1.20
CA VAL A 79 -1.91 17.30 0.59
C VAL A 79 -2.76 16.17 0.00
N SER A 80 -2.12 15.04 -0.35
CA SER A 80 -2.80 13.84 -0.84
C SER A 80 -3.15 12.83 0.26
N SER A 81 -2.92 13.18 1.52
CA SER A 81 -3.23 12.33 2.67
C SER A 81 -4.72 12.40 3.04
N PHE A 82 -5.32 11.26 3.38
CA PHE A 82 -6.67 11.18 3.97
C PHE A 82 -6.68 11.39 5.49
N LYS A 83 -5.51 11.65 6.08
CA LYS A 83 -5.34 12.04 7.49
C LYS A 83 -4.46 13.27 7.56
N VAL A 84 -4.94 14.32 8.21
CA VAL A 84 -4.22 15.59 8.34
C VAL A 84 -4.48 16.22 9.70
N SER A 85 -3.43 16.78 10.29
CA SER A 85 -3.49 17.63 11.48
C SER A 85 -3.13 19.07 11.15
N ASN A 86 -3.35 19.99 12.10
CA ASN A 86 -2.91 21.38 11.94
C ASN A 86 -1.39 21.49 11.76
N ALA A 87 -0.62 20.61 12.41
CA ALA A 87 0.83 20.54 12.26
C ALA A 87 1.24 20.10 10.84
N ASP A 88 0.53 19.13 10.26
CA ASP A 88 0.76 18.72 8.87
C ASP A 88 0.45 19.87 7.90
N ALA A 89 -0.62 20.63 8.14
CA ALA A 89 -0.95 21.79 7.31
C ALA A 89 0.12 22.90 7.40
N ASP A 90 0.71 23.10 8.57
CA ASP A 90 1.84 24.02 8.75
C ASP A 90 3.11 23.51 8.05
N ALA A 91 3.41 22.22 8.17
CA ALA A 91 4.53 21.58 7.47
C ALA A 91 4.36 21.67 5.94
N TYR A 92 3.14 21.46 5.42
CA TYR A 92 2.83 21.66 4.01
C TYR A 92 3.17 23.09 3.56
N THR A 93 2.77 24.10 4.34
CA THR A 93 3.06 25.51 4.02
C THR A 93 4.57 25.74 3.93
N GLN A 94 5.33 25.23 4.89
CA GLN A 94 6.79 25.36 4.93
C GLN A 94 7.44 24.71 3.70
N TYR A 95 7.11 23.46 3.41
CA TYR A 95 7.63 22.74 2.25
C TYR A 95 7.24 23.43 0.95
N TYR A 96 5.98 23.86 0.81
CA TYR A 96 5.52 24.48 -0.42
C TYR A 96 6.19 25.85 -0.67
N ILE A 97 6.43 26.66 0.39
CA ILE A 97 7.21 27.90 0.28
C ILE A 97 8.64 27.61 -0.18
N GLN A 98 9.31 26.61 0.40
CA GLN A 98 10.67 26.23 0.03
C GLN A 98 10.75 25.74 -1.42
N TYR A 99 9.80 24.91 -1.85
CA TYR A 99 9.64 24.50 -3.25
C TYR A 99 9.45 25.72 -4.18
N ARG A 100 8.61 26.68 -3.78
CA ARG A 100 8.33 27.90 -4.57
C ARG A 100 9.56 28.81 -4.70
N ALA A 101 10.36 28.93 -3.64
CA ALA A 101 11.62 29.65 -3.68
C ALA A 101 12.64 28.94 -4.61
N ALA A 102 12.76 27.61 -4.47
CA ALA A 102 13.69 26.81 -5.27
C ALA A 102 13.36 26.84 -6.76
N ILE A 103 12.09 26.69 -7.15
CA ILE A 103 11.69 26.73 -8.57
C ILE A 103 11.91 28.11 -9.19
N GLN A 104 11.74 29.19 -8.42
CA GLN A 104 12.02 30.55 -8.90
C GLN A 104 13.52 30.79 -9.11
N LYS A 105 14.37 30.21 -8.25
CA LYS A 105 15.83 30.26 -8.40
C LYS A 105 16.31 29.44 -9.60
N LEU A 106 15.83 28.20 -9.71
CA LEU A 106 16.24 27.26 -10.77
C LEU A 106 15.71 27.65 -12.16
N PHE A 107 14.51 28.23 -12.22
CA PHE A 107 13.83 28.56 -13.47
C PHE A 107 13.29 30.00 -13.44
N PRO A 108 14.18 31.02 -13.37
CA PRO A 108 13.78 32.42 -13.15
C PRO A 108 12.94 33.00 -14.30
N TYR A 109 13.05 32.42 -15.49
CA TYR A 109 12.31 32.84 -16.68
C TYR A 109 10.97 32.12 -16.86
N CYS A 110 10.65 31.14 -16.01
CA CYS A 110 9.38 30.43 -16.07
C CYS A 110 8.30 31.18 -15.26
N PRO A 111 7.23 31.68 -15.90
CA PRO A 111 6.20 32.41 -15.18
C PRO A 111 5.43 31.50 -14.21
N SER A 112 5.10 32.04 -13.05
CA SER A 112 4.28 31.34 -12.07
C SER A 112 2.90 31.03 -12.65
N LYS A 113 2.44 29.78 -12.52
CA LYS A 113 1.09 29.38 -12.92
C LYS A 113 0.08 29.70 -11.82
N PRO A 114 -1.21 29.95 -12.15
CA PRO A 114 -2.27 30.16 -11.15
C PRO A 114 -2.36 29.03 -10.12
N ASN A 115 -2.14 27.78 -10.54
CA ASN A 115 -2.13 26.62 -9.63
C ASN A 115 -1.14 26.76 -8.48
N HIS A 116 -0.01 27.44 -8.71
CA HIS A 116 0.95 27.70 -7.64
C HIS A 116 0.40 28.68 -6.60
N HIS A 117 -0.44 29.64 -7.01
CA HIS A 117 -1.14 30.51 -6.08
C HIS A 117 -2.26 29.76 -5.33
N TYR A 118 -3.08 28.98 -6.03
CA TYR A 118 -4.15 28.20 -5.40
C TYR A 118 -3.62 27.24 -4.34
N ALA A 119 -2.51 26.55 -4.63
CA ALA A 119 -1.88 25.64 -3.71
C ALA A 119 -1.34 26.28 -2.42
N MET A 120 -1.13 27.61 -2.38
CA MET A 120 -0.78 28.32 -1.14
C MET A 120 -1.94 28.34 -0.13
N HIS A 121 -3.19 28.16 -0.59
CA HIS A 121 -4.37 28.14 0.28
C HIS A 121 -4.67 26.76 0.85
N ASN A 122 -4.02 25.69 0.36
CA ASN A 122 -4.28 24.31 0.78
C ASN A 122 -4.13 24.12 2.29
N ALA A 123 -3.17 24.79 2.94
CA ALA A 123 -3.01 24.67 4.39
C ALA A 123 -4.21 25.24 5.17
N ALA A 124 -4.68 26.42 4.79
CA ALA A 124 -5.87 27.01 5.41
C ALA A 124 -7.11 26.13 5.17
N GLN A 125 -7.23 25.56 3.97
CA GLN A 125 -8.29 24.61 3.65
C GLN A 125 -8.18 23.34 4.49
N MET A 126 -6.98 22.77 4.68
CA MET A 126 -6.77 21.58 5.50
C MET A 126 -7.13 21.80 6.96
N LYS A 127 -6.78 22.96 7.53
CA LYS A 127 -7.14 23.32 8.91
C LYS A 127 -8.64 23.51 9.11
N TYR A 128 -9.33 23.99 8.08
CA TYR A 128 -10.76 24.30 8.17
C TYR A 128 -11.65 23.09 7.82
N TRP A 129 -11.33 22.38 6.74
CA TRP A 129 -12.15 21.31 6.18
C TRP A 129 -11.64 19.90 6.54
N GLY A 130 -10.39 19.78 6.96
CA GLY A 130 -9.71 18.49 7.11
C GLY A 130 -9.03 18.01 5.81
N PRO A 131 -8.88 16.70 5.61
CA PRO A 131 -8.16 16.15 4.46
C PRO A 131 -8.73 16.61 3.10
N LEU A 132 -7.91 17.21 2.25
CA LEU A 132 -8.36 17.73 0.94
C LEU A 132 -8.77 16.66 -0.09
N PRO A 133 -8.23 15.42 -0.09
CA PRO A 133 -8.70 14.39 -1.01
C PRO A 133 -10.21 14.13 -0.91
N SER A 134 -10.80 14.31 0.28
CA SER A 134 -12.24 14.19 0.52
C SER A 134 -13.07 15.28 -0.18
N PHE A 135 -12.47 16.41 -0.52
CA PHE A 135 -13.09 17.53 -1.24
C PHE A 135 -12.69 17.59 -2.72
N SER A 136 -11.90 16.62 -3.18
CA SER A 136 -11.45 16.58 -4.57
C SER A 136 -12.62 16.34 -5.54
N GLU A 137 -12.45 16.76 -6.79
CA GLU A 137 -13.42 16.51 -7.85
C GLU A 137 -13.36 15.08 -8.42
N PHE A 138 -12.42 14.24 -7.94
CA PHE A 138 -12.22 12.88 -8.45
C PHE A 138 -13.47 11.99 -8.38
N PRO A 139 -14.27 12.00 -7.30
CA PRO A 139 -15.54 11.25 -7.28
C PRO A 139 -16.51 11.72 -8.38
N GLY A 140 -16.57 13.03 -8.64
CA GLY A 140 -17.37 13.61 -9.72
C GLY A 140 -16.89 13.17 -11.10
N GLU A 141 -15.58 13.19 -11.35
CA GLU A 141 -15.01 12.70 -12.61
C GLU A 141 -15.23 11.20 -12.82
N LYS A 142 -15.16 10.39 -11.75
CA LYS A 142 -15.53 8.97 -11.81
C LYS A 142 -16.99 8.80 -12.21
N MET A 143 -17.89 9.62 -11.66
CA MET A 143 -19.31 9.65 -12.05
C MET A 143 -19.49 10.02 -13.53
N ASN A 144 -18.79 11.05 -14.02
CA ASN A 144 -18.80 11.44 -15.43
C ASN A 144 -18.38 10.28 -16.34
N GLY A 145 -17.29 9.60 -16.00
CA GLY A 145 -16.82 8.43 -16.76
C GLY A 145 -17.84 7.27 -16.78
N MET A 146 -18.51 7.01 -15.65
CA MET A 146 -19.59 6.02 -15.60
C MET A 146 -20.76 6.41 -16.50
N LEU A 147 -21.18 7.68 -16.49
CA LEU A 147 -22.24 8.19 -17.36
C LEU A 147 -21.87 8.11 -18.84
N GLN A 148 -20.63 8.44 -19.20
CA GLN A 148 -20.14 8.36 -20.58
C GLN A 148 -20.13 6.93 -21.14
N ASN A 149 -19.96 5.93 -20.29
CA ASN A 149 -19.98 4.52 -20.68
C ASN A 149 -21.40 3.95 -20.86
N ILE A 150 -22.45 4.70 -20.48
CA ILE A 150 -23.83 4.28 -20.72
C ILE A 150 -24.12 4.34 -22.22
N LYS A 151 -24.55 3.20 -22.78
CA LYS A 151 -24.96 3.13 -24.19
C LYS A 151 -26.23 3.94 -24.41
N THR A 152 -26.08 5.12 -24.99
CA THR A 152 -27.20 6.01 -25.36
C THR A 152 -27.75 5.73 -26.76
N ASN A 153 -27.12 4.83 -27.53
CA ASN A 153 -27.43 4.56 -28.94
C ASN A 153 -27.58 5.84 -29.79
N ARG A 154 -26.85 6.92 -29.41
CA ARG A 154 -26.90 8.26 -30.02
C ARG A 154 -28.29 8.92 -30.00
N ARG A 155 -29.21 8.47 -29.13
CA ARG A 155 -30.55 9.07 -28.97
C ARG A 155 -30.48 10.26 -28.03
N LEU A 156 -30.11 11.42 -28.58
CA LEU A 156 -29.90 12.64 -27.80
C LEU A 156 -31.13 13.07 -26.99
N ARG A 157 -32.34 12.87 -27.53
CA ARG A 157 -33.60 13.26 -26.88
C ARG A 157 -33.99 12.39 -25.67
N ASP A 158 -33.40 11.20 -25.56
CA ASP A 158 -33.67 10.25 -24.49
C ASP A 158 -32.49 10.15 -23.50
N LEU A 159 -31.48 11.03 -23.65
CA LEU A 159 -30.18 10.88 -23.00
C LEU A 159 -30.28 10.98 -21.48
N ASP A 160 -30.96 12.01 -20.99
CA ASP A 160 -31.24 12.26 -19.57
C ASP A 160 -32.02 11.10 -18.94
N TYR A 161 -33.11 10.68 -19.57
CA TYR A 161 -33.92 9.56 -19.10
C TYR A 161 -33.13 8.25 -19.09
N THR A 162 -32.34 7.99 -20.14
CA THR A 162 -31.51 6.79 -20.23
C THR A 162 -30.43 6.77 -19.16
N MET A 163 -29.70 7.87 -18.98
CA MET A 163 -28.67 7.98 -17.95
C MET A 163 -29.24 7.77 -16.55
N LEU A 164 -30.35 8.45 -16.22
CA LEU A 164 -31.02 8.31 -14.94
C LEU A 164 -31.50 6.88 -14.71
N ARG A 165 -32.20 6.30 -15.70
CA ARG A 165 -32.72 4.93 -15.60
C ARG A 165 -31.60 3.92 -15.35
N GLN A 166 -30.49 3.99 -16.08
CA GLN A 166 -29.38 3.05 -15.91
C GLN A 166 -28.68 3.23 -14.57
N MET A 167 -28.48 4.48 -14.10
CA MET A 167 -27.93 4.75 -12.78
C MET A 167 -28.84 4.23 -11.66
N THR A 168 -30.16 4.44 -11.76
CA THR A 168 -31.13 3.89 -10.80
C THR A 168 -31.14 2.37 -10.80
N CYS A 169 -31.14 1.74 -11.98
CA CYS A 169 -31.04 0.28 -12.09
C CYS A 169 -29.79 -0.25 -11.40
N ARG A 170 -28.63 0.38 -11.63
CA ARG A 170 -27.37 0.00 -10.98
C ARG A 170 -27.44 0.18 -9.46
N ALA A 171 -27.98 1.31 -8.98
CA ALA A 171 -28.14 1.56 -7.56
C ALA A 171 -29.05 0.52 -6.89
N HIS A 172 -30.15 0.15 -7.55
CA HIS A 172 -31.05 -0.90 -7.05
C HIS A 172 -30.39 -2.28 -7.02
N ILE A 173 -29.59 -2.63 -8.03
CA ILE A 173 -28.82 -3.87 -8.03
C ILE A 173 -27.83 -3.86 -6.87
N ASN A 174 -27.03 -2.79 -6.70
CA ASN A 174 -26.09 -2.68 -5.60
C ASN A 174 -26.79 -2.78 -4.22
N ALA A 175 -27.93 -2.10 -4.06
CA ALA A 175 -28.71 -2.19 -2.83
C ALA A 175 -29.22 -3.61 -2.57
N ALA A 176 -29.72 -4.29 -3.60
CA ALA A 176 -30.18 -5.68 -3.49
C ALA A 176 -29.04 -6.66 -3.23
N LEU A 177 -27.82 -6.40 -3.71
CA LEU A 177 -26.64 -7.21 -3.44
C LEU A 177 -26.22 -7.15 -1.96
N HIS A 178 -26.47 -6.03 -1.29
CA HIS A 178 -26.19 -5.86 0.14
C HIS A 178 -27.36 -6.25 1.06
N ASP A 179 -28.48 -6.72 0.50
CA ASP A 179 -29.63 -7.18 1.28
C ASP A 179 -29.46 -8.66 1.70
N VAL A 180 -30.02 -9.03 2.87
CA VAL A 180 -29.86 -10.36 3.48
C VAL A 180 -30.41 -11.47 2.57
N ASP A 181 -31.48 -11.16 1.85
CA ASP A 181 -32.20 -12.03 0.91
C ASP A 181 -31.84 -11.73 -0.57
N GLY A 182 -30.75 -11.00 -0.80
CA GLY A 182 -30.29 -10.63 -2.14
C GLY A 182 -29.87 -11.81 -3.04
N PRO A 183 -29.72 -11.60 -4.36
CA PRO A 183 -29.31 -12.63 -5.31
C PRO A 183 -27.82 -12.96 -5.19
N LYS A 184 -27.46 -13.76 -4.18
CA LYS A 184 -26.07 -14.12 -3.82
C LYS A 184 -25.27 -14.79 -4.94
N GLU A 185 -25.94 -15.57 -5.81
CA GLU A 185 -25.29 -16.16 -6.99
C GLU A 185 -24.87 -15.11 -8.02
N LEU A 186 -25.65 -14.04 -8.16
CA LEU A 186 -25.35 -12.92 -9.06
C LEU A 186 -24.25 -12.03 -8.46
N ALA A 187 -24.23 -11.89 -7.13
CA ALA A 187 -23.15 -11.24 -6.40
C ALA A 187 -21.81 -11.88 -6.75
N ASN A 188 -21.70 -13.21 -6.68
CA ASN A 188 -20.47 -13.95 -7.02
C ASN A 188 -20.03 -13.82 -8.49
N ILE A 189 -20.89 -13.35 -9.39
CA ILE A 189 -20.57 -13.13 -10.81
C ILE A 189 -20.18 -11.66 -11.07
N LEU A 190 -20.90 -10.72 -10.44
CA LEU A 190 -20.68 -9.27 -10.59
C LEU A 190 -19.52 -8.79 -9.72
N GLU A 191 -19.35 -9.41 -8.56
CA GLU A 191 -18.28 -9.25 -7.57
C GLU A 191 -17.64 -10.64 -7.39
N PRO A 192 -16.77 -11.08 -8.32
CA PRO A 192 -16.16 -12.41 -8.26
C PRO A 192 -15.32 -12.56 -7.00
N THR A 193 -15.95 -13.07 -5.94
CA THR A 193 -15.40 -13.43 -4.62
C THR A 193 -14.04 -12.79 -4.29
N ASP A 194 -13.99 -11.47 -4.20
CA ASP A 194 -13.06 -10.84 -3.27
C ASP A 194 -13.75 -10.91 -1.91
N VAL A 195 -13.33 -11.93 -1.14
CA VAL A 195 -13.89 -12.33 0.15
C VAL A 195 -14.25 -11.10 1.01
N SER A 196 -15.53 -11.06 1.37
CA SER A 196 -16.23 -10.01 2.11
C SER A 196 -15.38 -9.14 3.04
N VAL A 197 -15.45 -7.85 2.73
CA VAL A 197 -15.15 -6.68 3.55
C VAL A 197 -15.97 -6.74 4.85
N ASP A 198 -15.29 -6.71 6.00
CA ASP A 198 -15.84 -6.44 7.35
C ASP A 198 -16.97 -7.33 7.88
N ALA A 199 -17.15 -8.56 7.38
CA ALA A 199 -18.02 -9.52 8.04
C ALA A 199 -17.42 -9.92 9.40
N SER A 200 -18.16 -9.71 10.49
CA SER A 200 -17.86 -10.30 11.80
C SER A 200 -17.47 -11.77 11.62
N PRO A 201 -16.43 -12.26 12.32
CA PRO A 201 -15.92 -13.61 12.10
C PRO A 201 -17.06 -14.62 12.28
N VAL A 202 -17.38 -15.31 11.19
CA VAL A 202 -18.49 -16.28 11.16
C VAL A 202 -18.04 -17.53 11.90
N ALA A 203 -18.79 -17.90 12.93
CA ALA A 203 -18.54 -19.13 13.67
C ALA A 203 -18.69 -20.36 12.76
N LEU A 204 -17.63 -21.14 12.66
CA LEU A 204 -17.56 -22.37 11.89
C LEU A 204 -18.26 -23.50 12.64
N LYS A 205 -19.06 -24.30 11.92
CA LYS A 205 -19.62 -25.54 12.44
C LYS A 205 -18.52 -26.59 12.60
N PRO A 206 -18.64 -27.56 13.53
CA PRO A 206 -17.65 -28.63 13.69
C PRO A 206 -17.35 -29.42 12.41
N SER A 207 -18.35 -29.60 11.54
CA SER A 207 -18.17 -30.25 10.23
C SER A 207 -17.32 -29.43 9.26
N GLU A 208 -17.41 -28.10 9.34
CA GLU A 208 -16.62 -27.17 8.51
C GLU A 208 -15.18 -27.13 8.98
N VAL A 209 -14.96 -27.08 10.31
CA VAL A 209 -13.64 -27.18 10.94
C VAL A 209 -12.93 -28.47 10.50
N ALA A 210 -13.62 -29.62 10.56
CA ALA A 210 -13.07 -30.90 10.13
C ALA A 210 -12.71 -30.91 8.63
N SER A 211 -13.57 -30.32 7.77
CA SER A 211 -13.33 -30.20 6.33
C SER A 211 -12.12 -29.31 6.00
N VAL A 212 -11.97 -28.20 6.71
CA VAL A 212 -10.84 -27.26 6.56
C VAL A 212 -9.53 -27.95 6.94
N LEU A 213 -9.50 -28.65 8.08
CA LEU A 213 -8.33 -29.37 8.58
C LEU A 213 -7.97 -30.57 7.69
N ALA A 214 -8.96 -31.28 7.13
CA ALA A 214 -8.70 -32.40 6.21
C ALA A 214 -7.99 -31.97 4.91
N LYS A 215 -8.17 -30.72 4.49
CA LYS A 215 -7.49 -30.13 3.32
C LYS A 215 -6.18 -29.43 3.67
N ALA A 216 -5.89 -29.26 4.95
CA ALA A 216 -4.71 -28.56 5.43
C ALA A 216 -3.48 -29.47 5.39
N THR A 217 -2.30 -28.84 5.38
CA THR A 217 -1.01 -29.53 5.42
C THR A 217 -0.39 -29.37 6.80
N ASN A 218 0.40 -30.35 7.25
CA ASN A 218 1.17 -30.21 8.48
C ASN A 218 2.15 -29.04 8.37
N LEU A 219 2.17 -28.22 9.42
CA LEU A 219 3.22 -27.24 9.66
C LEU A 219 4.52 -27.98 9.96
N GLN A 220 5.64 -27.44 9.50
CA GLN A 220 6.95 -27.89 9.95
C GLN A 220 7.09 -27.61 11.45
N GLU A 221 7.95 -28.37 12.14
CA GLU A 221 8.15 -28.22 13.58
C GLU A 221 8.54 -26.78 13.98
N THR A 222 9.39 -26.14 13.18
CA THR A 222 9.79 -24.73 13.37
C THR A 222 8.62 -23.76 13.18
N GLU A 223 7.78 -23.97 12.15
CA GLU A 223 6.59 -23.16 11.88
C GLU A 223 5.54 -23.30 13.00
N TYR A 224 5.31 -24.54 13.45
CA TYR A 224 4.38 -24.85 14.53
C TYR A 224 4.80 -24.21 15.85
N ASN A 225 6.06 -24.37 16.23
CA ASN A 225 6.61 -23.79 17.45
C ASN A 225 6.58 -22.25 17.41
N ALA A 226 6.85 -21.65 16.25
CA ALA A 226 6.75 -20.20 16.08
C ALA A 226 5.31 -19.70 16.26
N LEU A 227 4.32 -20.39 15.67
CA LEU A 227 2.91 -20.04 15.83
C LEU A 227 2.42 -20.21 17.28
N LEU A 228 2.81 -21.31 17.93
CA LEU A 228 2.48 -21.55 19.33
C LEU A 228 3.07 -20.46 20.23
N HIS A 229 4.34 -20.12 20.03
CA HIS A 229 5.01 -19.04 20.76
C HIS A 229 4.34 -17.68 20.54
N TYR A 230 3.92 -17.38 19.30
CA TYR A 230 3.16 -16.16 19.00
C TYR A 230 1.86 -16.11 19.82
N LEU A 231 1.03 -17.15 19.74
CA LEU A 231 -0.26 -17.23 20.44
C LEU A 231 -0.12 -17.07 21.95
N GLN A 232 0.88 -17.72 22.55
CA GLN A 232 1.15 -17.63 23.98
C GLN A 232 1.55 -16.22 24.41
N ASN A 233 2.39 -15.54 23.62
CA ASN A 233 2.81 -14.16 23.93
C ASN A 233 1.72 -13.12 23.63
N THR A 234 0.78 -13.40 22.73
CA THR A 234 -0.40 -12.54 22.51
C THR A 234 -1.53 -12.82 23.51
N GLY A 235 -1.29 -13.65 24.53
CA GLY A 235 -2.20 -13.90 25.64
C GLY A 235 -3.22 -15.02 25.39
N GLN A 236 -3.06 -15.81 24.32
CA GLN A 236 -3.91 -16.95 24.05
C GLN A 236 -3.29 -18.24 24.65
N PRO A 237 -3.98 -18.94 25.56
CA PRO A 237 -3.41 -20.05 26.34
C PRO A 237 -3.38 -21.38 25.58
N TYR A 238 -2.93 -21.37 24.32
CA TYR A 238 -2.80 -22.56 23.49
C TYR A 238 -1.62 -23.45 23.94
N ARG A 239 -1.82 -24.76 23.85
CA ARG A 239 -0.82 -25.80 24.15
C ARG A 239 -0.43 -26.57 22.90
N SER A 240 0.76 -27.17 22.96
CA SER A 240 1.22 -28.08 21.92
C SER A 240 0.34 -29.31 21.83
N TYR A 241 0.13 -29.85 20.63
CA TYR A 241 -0.71 -31.04 20.41
C TYR A 241 -0.13 -32.32 21.01
N ASP A 242 1.19 -32.38 21.18
CA ASP A 242 1.95 -33.53 21.65
C ASP A 242 2.27 -33.51 23.16
N ASP A 243 1.88 -32.45 23.88
CA ASP A 243 2.13 -32.26 25.31
C ASP A 243 1.09 -33.01 26.17
N PHE A 244 1.11 -34.33 26.09
CA PHE A 244 0.20 -35.21 26.84
C PHE A 244 0.65 -35.41 28.30
N PRO A 245 -0.29 -35.49 29.27
CA PRO A 245 -1.74 -35.46 29.12
C PRO A 245 -2.33 -34.04 29.10
N HIS A 246 -3.35 -33.83 28.25
CA HIS A 246 -4.08 -32.56 28.16
C HIS A 246 -5.11 -32.42 29.30
N PRO A 247 -5.14 -31.28 30.02
CA PRO A 247 -6.20 -30.97 30.98
C PRO A 247 -7.58 -30.87 30.31
N PRO A 248 -8.66 -31.05 31.08
CA PRO A 248 -10.00 -30.76 30.59
C PRO A 248 -10.12 -29.32 30.10
N ASN A 249 -10.72 -29.12 28.93
CA ASN A 249 -10.92 -27.82 28.26
C ASN A 249 -9.62 -27.09 27.86
N ALA A 250 -8.49 -27.78 27.74
CA ALA A 250 -7.28 -27.19 27.20
C ALA A 250 -7.48 -26.78 25.72
N LEU A 251 -7.04 -25.57 25.37
CA LEU A 251 -6.94 -25.12 23.98
C LEU A 251 -5.68 -25.74 23.36
N ILE A 252 -5.86 -26.58 22.36
CA ILE A 252 -4.78 -27.31 21.70
C ILE A 252 -4.60 -26.74 20.30
N LEU A 253 -3.39 -26.31 19.95
CA LEU A 253 -3.10 -25.80 18.63
C LEU A 253 -3.01 -26.98 17.64
N PRO A 254 -3.85 -27.05 16.59
CA PRO A 254 -3.76 -28.11 15.60
C PRO A 254 -2.45 -28.01 14.81
N PRO A 255 -1.79 -29.14 14.46
CA PRO A 255 -0.54 -29.13 13.71
C PRO A 255 -0.71 -28.82 12.21
N MET A 256 -1.95 -28.64 11.74
CA MET A 256 -2.29 -28.47 10.34
C MET A 256 -2.79 -27.06 10.06
N ALA A 257 -2.32 -26.46 8.97
CA ALA A 257 -2.82 -25.19 8.46
C ALA A 257 -2.96 -25.22 6.93
N GLN A 258 -3.96 -24.50 6.40
CA GLN A 258 -4.01 -24.19 4.98
C GLN A 258 -2.94 -23.14 4.66
N LYS A 259 -2.26 -23.32 3.52
CA LYS A 259 -1.19 -22.43 3.06
C LYS A 259 -1.57 -21.76 1.73
N PRO A 260 -2.54 -20.84 1.72
CA PRO A 260 -2.90 -20.13 0.49
C PRO A 260 -1.74 -19.23 0.03
N LEU A 261 -1.69 -18.98 -1.28
CA LEU A 261 -0.69 -18.09 -1.89
C LEU A 261 -1.02 -16.60 -1.72
N GLN A 262 -2.29 -16.28 -1.48
CA GLN A 262 -2.81 -14.92 -1.34
C GLN A 262 -4.07 -14.90 -0.47
N PHE A 263 -4.39 -13.73 0.07
CA PHE A 263 -5.65 -13.43 0.75
C PHE A 263 -6.06 -11.99 0.44
N ASN A 264 -7.32 -11.67 0.67
CA ASN A 264 -7.83 -10.31 0.51
C ASN A 264 -8.04 -9.68 1.88
N HIS A 265 -7.74 -8.38 1.98
CA HIS A 265 -8.04 -7.55 3.13
C HIS A 265 -8.53 -6.19 2.64
N GLY A 266 -9.81 -5.90 2.87
CA GLY A 266 -10.54 -4.86 2.16
C GLY A 266 -10.56 -5.12 0.64
N GLU A 267 -10.40 -4.08 -0.17
CA GLU A 267 -10.32 -4.17 -1.63
C GLU A 267 -8.92 -4.57 -2.15
N GLN A 268 -8.01 -4.97 -1.27
CA GLN A 268 -6.61 -5.23 -1.62
C GLN A 268 -6.26 -6.71 -1.48
N THR A 269 -5.59 -7.23 -2.52
CA THR A 269 -5.00 -8.58 -2.50
C THR A 269 -3.56 -8.54 -1.99
N PHE A 270 -3.29 -9.31 -0.95
CA PHE A 270 -1.97 -9.55 -0.41
C PHE A 270 -1.51 -10.95 -0.79
N SER A 271 -0.24 -11.14 -1.11
CA SER A 271 0.26 -12.45 -1.55
C SER A 271 1.63 -12.77 -0.98
N CYS A 272 2.00 -14.04 -1.02
CA CYS A 272 3.38 -14.47 -0.75
C CYS A 272 4.35 -13.86 -1.79
N GLU A 273 5.59 -13.62 -1.37
CA GLU A 273 6.64 -12.97 -2.17
C GLU A 273 6.94 -13.71 -3.47
N HIS A 274 6.96 -15.04 -3.41
CA HIS A 274 7.19 -15.89 -4.57
C HIS A 274 6.03 -15.87 -5.57
N SER A 275 4.83 -15.46 -5.15
CA SER A 275 3.66 -15.30 -6.02
C SER A 275 3.65 -13.93 -6.69
N HIS A 276 3.79 -12.85 -5.90
CA HIS A 276 3.86 -11.49 -6.42
C HIS A 276 4.58 -10.56 -5.44
N GLN A 277 5.81 -10.15 -5.79
CA GLN A 277 6.66 -9.32 -4.92
C GLN A 277 5.97 -8.01 -4.48
N GLY A 278 5.27 -7.32 -5.38
CA GLY A 278 4.59 -6.06 -5.06
C GLY A 278 3.41 -6.20 -4.09
N ASN A 279 2.72 -7.35 -4.08
CA ASN A 279 1.59 -7.62 -3.16
C ASN A 279 2.07 -8.24 -1.84
N SER A 280 3.35 -8.57 -1.76
CA SER A 280 3.97 -9.14 -0.56
C SER A 280 4.68 -8.09 0.29
N ALA A 281 5.08 -6.96 -0.30
CA ALA A 281 5.79 -5.89 0.40
C ALA A 281 4.81 -5.09 1.27
N ILE A 282 4.96 -5.17 2.59
CA ILE A 282 4.02 -4.56 3.54
C ILE A 282 4.71 -3.79 4.66
N GLN A 283 4.00 -2.79 5.16
CA GLN A 283 4.22 -2.18 6.47
C GLN A 283 3.22 -2.81 7.45
N PHE A 284 3.69 -3.16 8.64
CA PHE A 284 2.88 -3.82 9.65
C PHE A 284 3.30 -3.40 11.06
N TYR A 285 2.40 -3.53 12.01
CA TYR A 285 2.67 -3.41 13.44
C TYR A 285 3.10 -4.77 14.00
N ASN A 286 4.26 -4.85 14.63
CA ASN A 286 4.70 -6.08 15.27
C ASN A 286 4.29 -6.05 16.76
N PRO A 287 3.33 -6.88 17.20
CA PRO A 287 2.83 -6.85 18.57
C PRO A 287 3.87 -7.30 19.61
N LEU A 288 4.86 -8.11 19.23
CA LEU A 288 5.88 -8.63 20.15
C LEU A 288 6.90 -7.55 20.56
N VAL A 289 7.23 -6.64 19.63
CA VAL A 289 8.17 -5.52 19.89
C VAL A 289 7.46 -4.17 19.97
N GLN A 290 6.14 -4.15 19.79
CA GLN A 290 5.28 -2.97 19.84
C GLN A 290 5.72 -1.82 18.92
N ALA A 291 6.22 -2.16 17.73
CA ALA A 291 6.75 -1.19 16.77
C ALA A 291 6.31 -1.51 15.34
N ASN A 292 6.28 -0.47 14.50
CA ASN A 292 6.04 -0.66 13.07
C ASN A 292 7.31 -1.21 12.40
N SER A 293 7.13 -2.11 11.45
CA SER A 293 8.19 -2.72 10.67
C SER A 293 7.76 -2.88 9.22
N THR A 294 8.71 -3.19 8.36
CA THR A 294 8.46 -3.47 6.94
C THR A 294 9.03 -4.84 6.58
N GLY A 295 8.46 -5.50 5.58
CA GLY A 295 8.95 -6.79 5.13
C GLY A 295 8.16 -7.37 3.98
N PHE A 296 8.51 -8.61 3.61
CA PHE A 296 7.82 -9.39 2.59
C PHE A 296 7.05 -10.54 3.22
N ILE A 297 5.81 -10.76 2.79
CA ILE A 297 5.01 -11.91 3.17
C ILE A 297 5.65 -13.18 2.60
N GLN A 298 6.13 -14.07 3.46
CA GLN A 298 6.76 -15.32 3.06
C GLN A 298 5.73 -16.44 2.90
N SER A 299 4.80 -16.54 3.84
CA SER A 299 3.72 -17.54 3.83
C SER A 299 2.50 -17.03 4.58
N ILE A 300 1.34 -17.54 4.20
CA ILE A 300 0.05 -17.25 4.85
C ILE A 300 -0.45 -18.57 5.42
N TRP A 301 -0.90 -18.56 6.67
CA TRP A 301 -1.43 -19.72 7.37
C TRP A 301 -2.87 -19.46 7.79
N MET A 302 -3.75 -20.35 7.39
CA MET A 302 -5.17 -20.26 7.63
C MET A 302 -5.62 -21.52 8.39
N LEU A 303 -6.10 -21.35 9.62
CA LEU A 303 -6.56 -22.45 10.46
C LEU A 303 -7.71 -22.04 11.38
N PRO A 304 -8.62 -22.97 11.72
CA PRO A 304 -9.71 -22.72 12.64
C PRO A 304 -9.23 -22.80 14.09
N LEU A 305 -9.46 -21.74 14.87
CA LEU A 305 -9.16 -21.65 16.30
C LEU A 305 -10.42 -21.15 17.02
N ASP A 306 -10.80 -21.79 18.14
CA ASP A 306 -12.02 -21.48 18.91
C ASP A 306 -13.31 -21.33 18.07
N GLY A 307 -13.41 -22.10 16.99
CA GLY A 307 -14.56 -22.06 16.08
C GLY A 307 -14.56 -20.87 15.10
N LEU A 308 -13.51 -20.06 15.06
CA LEU A 308 -13.34 -18.97 14.10
C LEU A 308 -12.20 -19.29 13.12
N MET A 309 -12.26 -18.74 11.92
CA MET A 309 -11.16 -18.86 10.96
C MET A 309 -10.12 -17.77 11.22
N HIS A 310 -8.90 -18.16 11.57
CA HIS A 310 -7.78 -17.24 11.78
C HIS A 310 -6.82 -17.27 10.60
N THR A 311 -6.30 -16.08 10.25
CA THR A 311 -5.27 -15.92 9.22
C THR A 311 -4.03 -15.30 9.86
N PHE A 312 -2.97 -16.08 9.91
CA PHE A 312 -1.64 -15.67 10.33
C PHE A 312 -0.77 -15.44 9.12
N ILE A 313 0.05 -14.40 9.20
CA ILE A 313 0.86 -13.91 8.09
C ILE A 313 2.29 -13.94 8.57
N VAL A 314 3.09 -14.77 7.92
CA VAL A 314 4.51 -14.90 8.22
C VAL A 314 5.24 -13.91 7.33
N VAL A 315 5.83 -12.92 7.96
CA VAL A 315 6.55 -11.85 7.30
C VAL A 315 8.03 -12.02 7.57
N ARG A 316 8.83 -11.94 6.52
CA ARG A 316 10.27 -11.77 6.64
C ARG A 316 10.56 -10.27 6.69
N PRO A 317 11.01 -9.71 7.83
CA PRO A 317 11.30 -8.30 7.94
C PRO A 317 12.44 -7.88 7.01
N HIS A 318 12.40 -6.64 6.54
CA HIS A 318 13.56 -6.04 5.89
C HIS A 318 14.68 -5.84 6.91
N LEU A 319 15.92 -6.11 6.50
CA LEU A 319 17.09 -5.86 7.34
C LEU A 319 17.51 -4.40 7.25
N SER A 320 17.67 -3.75 8.40
CA SER A 320 18.26 -2.42 8.48
C SER A 320 19.72 -2.45 8.03
N LEU A 321 20.15 -1.38 7.36
CA LEU A 321 21.56 -1.15 7.08
C LEU A 321 22.28 -0.69 8.36
N SER A 322 23.61 -0.74 8.35
CA SER A 322 24.37 -0.07 9.42
C SER A 322 24.15 1.44 9.36
N SER A 323 24.25 2.13 10.50
CA SER A 323 24.02 3.59 10.55
C SER A 323 24.93 4.38 9.60
N GLN A 324 26.14 3.86 9.33
CA GLN A 324 27.06 4.47 8.38
C GLN A 324 26.60 4.28 6.92
N GLU A 325 26.08 3.12 6.56
CA GLU A 325 25.53 2.84 5.22
C GLU A 325 24.22 3.60 4.99
N GLU A 326 23.33 3.62 5.98
CA GLU A 326 22.05 4.31 5.87
C GLU A 326 22.23 5.81 5.67
N ALA A 327 23.20 6.42 6.37
CA ALA A 327 23.54 7.84 6.24
C ALA A 327 24.15 8.22 4.87
N GLN A 328 24.61 7.25 4.08
CA GLN A 328 25.08 7.52 2.71
C GLN A 328 23.90 7.78 1.76
N ALA A 329 22.73 7.21 2.05
CA ALA A 329 21.51 7.51 1.33
C ALA A 329 20.84 8.78 1.88
N SER A 330 20.02 9.43 1.06
CA SER A 330 19.35 10.67 1.47
C SER A 330 18.24 10.44 2.50
N PHE A 331 17.60 9.28 2.50
CA PHE A 331 16.27 9.09 3.10
C PHE A 331 16.15 9.44 4.59
N ILE A 332 17.16 9.13 5.41
CA ILE A 332 17.16 9.45 6.85
C ILE A 332 17.13 10.96 7.12
N HIS A 333 17.70 11.75 6.22
CA HIS A 333 17.74 13.22 6.32
C HIS A 333 16.51 13.89 5.70
N TYR A 334 15.73 13.15 4.92
CA TYR A 334 14.61 13.65 4.11
C TYR A 334 13.34 12.80 4.34
N PRO A 335 12.79 12.79 5.57
CA PRO A 335 11.67 11.92 5.94
C PRO A 335 10.39 12.20 5.15
N GLY A 336 10.23 13.39 4.58
CA GLY A 336 9.11 13.76 3.73
C GLY A 336 8.95 12.91 2.45
N PHE A 337 10.00 12.17 2.04
CA PHE A 337 9.86 11.17 0.97
C PHE A 337 9.01 9.97 1.39
N LEU A 338 8.86 9.73 2.70
CA LEU A 338 8.24 8.53 3.25
C LEU A 338 8.88 7.26 2.65
N ALA A 339 10.19 7.28 2.51
CA ALA A 339 10.99 6.18 1.99
C ALA A 339 12.19 5.96 2.90
N HIS A 340 12.69 4.73 2.94
CA HIS A 340 13.94 4.37 3.61
C HIS A 340 14.64 3.27 2.81
N ILE A 341 15.93 3.11 3.06
CA ILE A 341 16.78 2.13 2.39
C ILE A 341 17.04 0.96 3.34
N VAL A 342 16.97 -0.26 2.80
CA VAL A 342 17.15 -1.50 3.55
C VAL A 342 18.10 -2.41 2.78
N ASP A 343 18.65 -3.41 3.47
CA ASP A 343 19.42 -4.47 2.82
C ASP A 343 18.50 -5.29 1.90
N LEU A 344 19.02 -5.72 0.75
CA LEU A 344 18.29 -6.64 -0.13
C LEU A 344 18.35 -8.08 0.41
N GLN A 345 19.33 -8.40 1.25
CA GLN A 345 19.44 -9.73 1.84
C GLN A 345 18.23 -10.04 2.73
N PRO A 346 17.66 -11.25 2.62
CA PRO A 346 16.56 -11.66 3.46
C PRO A 346 16.99 -11.74 4.93
N SER A 347 16.16 -11.22 5.84
CA SER A 347 16.34 -11.49 7.27
C SER A 347 16.25 -12.99 7.57
N ALA A 348 17.08 -13.45 8.51
CA ALA A 348 16.96 -14.79 9.08
C ALA A 348 15.70 -14.91 9.96
N ASP A 349 15.22 -13.78 10.49
CA ASP A 349 14.08 -13.72 11.37
C ASP A 349 12.77 -13.80 10.59
N LEU A 350 11.79 -14.49 11.17
CA LEU A 350 10.40 -14.51 10.71
C LEU A 350 9.52 -13.96 11.82
N VAL A 351 8.59 -13.08 11.43
CA VAL A 351 7.62 -12.49 12.34
C VAL A 351 6.23 -12.96 11.93
N ILE A 352 5.46 -13.43 12.90
CA ILE A 352 4.06 -13.77 12.70
C ILE A 352 3.23 -12.54 13.07
N VAL A 353 2.33 -12.15 12.18
CA VAL A 353 1.32 -11.12 12.43
C VAL A 353 -0.04 -11.60 11.97
N GLU A 354 -1.08 -10.83 12.28
CA GLU A 354 -2.46 -11.09 11.88
C GLU A 354 -2.90 -10.02 10.90
N GLN A 355 -4.04 -10.22 10.23
CA GLN A 355 -4.52 -9.28 9.21
C GLN A 355 -4.68 -7.85 9.74
N ASN A 356 -5.19 -7.69 10.96
CA ASN A 356 -5.38 -6.39 11.63
C ASN A 356 -4.06 -5.65 11.95
N HIS A 357 -2.93 -6.34 11.94
CA HIS A 357 -1.61 -5.75 12.15
C HIS A 357 -1.02 -5.19 10.86
N ILE A 358 -1.57 -5.50 9.69
CA ILE A 358 -1.12 -4.92 8.42
C ILE A 358 -1.60 -3.48 8.33
N ILE A 359 -0.68 -2.57 8.01
CA ILE A 359 -0.95 -1.14 7.87
C ILE A 359 -1.19 -0.80 6.39
N THR A 360 -0.27 -1.20 5.51
CA THR A 360 -0.38 -0.95 4.08
C THR A 360 0.58 -1.82 3.27
N HIS A 361 0.34 -1.93 1.96
CA HIS A 361 1.38 -2.26 0.99
C HIS A 361 2.50 -1.19 0.94
N LEU A 362 3.67 -1.61 0.47
CA LEU A 362 4.82 -0.75 0.16
C LEU A 362 5.08 -0.73 -1.34
N THR A 363 5.74 0.33 -1.82
CA THR A 363 6.41 0.30 -3.12
C THR A 363 7.90 0.14 -2.94
N GLY A 364 8.57 -0.56 -3.85
CA GLY A 364 9.97 -0.93 -3.68
C GLY A 364 10.77 -0.85 -4.97
N PHE A 365 12.04 -0.47 -4.89
CA PHE A 365 12.94 -0.47 -6.03
C PHE A 365 14.31 -1.02 -5.64
N LYS A 366 14.72 -2.11 -6.30
CA LYS A 366 16.00 -2.79 -6.07
C LYS A 366 17.12 -1.97 -6.67
N LEU A 367 18.15 -1.72 -5.88
CA LEU A 367 19.33 -0.95 -6.26
C LEU A 367 20.53 -1.89 -6.39
N PRO A 368 21.32 -1.74 -7.47
CA PRO A 368 22.55 -2.48 -7.61
C PRO A 368 23.57 -2.05 -6.55
N ALA A 369 24.56 -2.90 -6.32
CA ALA A 369 25.70 -2.54 -5.47
C ALA A 369 26.41 -1.27 -6.00
N ARG A 370 26.99 -0.53 -5.06
CA ARG A 370 27.67 0.78 -5.21
C ARG A 370 26.74 1.98 -5.39
N THR A 371 25.43 1.80 -5.47
CA THR A 371 24.50 2.93 -5.38
C THR A 371 24.65 3.62 -4.02
N TYR A 372 24.71 4.96 -4.03
CA TYR A 372 25.05 5.80 -2.87
C TYR A 372 26.42 5.54 -2.23
N GLY A 373 27.27 4.69 -2.83
CA GLY A 373 28.55 4.27 -2.21
C GLY A 373 28.46 3.00 -1.36
N ILE A 374 27.30 2.34 -1.30
CA ILE A 374 27.07 1.14 -0.50
C ILE A 374 27.51 -0.10 -1.29
N ASN A 375 28.43 -0.90 -0.76
CA ASN A 375 29.09 -2.00 -1.52
C ASN A 375 28.24 -3.27 -1.73
N LYS A 376 26.96 -3.24 -1.39
CA LYS A 376 26.02 -4.37 -1.53
C LYS A 376 24.72 -3.90 -2.18
N GLU A 377 23.96 -4.84 -2.73
CA GLU A 377 22.64 -4.56 -3.27
C GLU A 377 21.70 -4.14 -2.14
N THR A 378 20.83 -3.16 -2.43
CA THR A 378 19.90 -2.60 -1.45
C THR A 378 18.51 -2.50 -2.04
N LEU A 379 17.52 -2.27 -1.19
CA LEU A 379 16.15 -2.01 -1.60
C LEU A 379 15.73 -0.66 -1.00
N VAL A 380 15.17 0.23 -1.82
CA VAL A 380 14.45 1.40 -1.27
C VAL A 380 12.99 1.05 -1.20
N VAL A 381 12.39 1.20 -0.03
CA VAL A 381 10.96 0.99 0.20
C VAL A 381 10.29 2.31 0.52
N CYS A 382 9.10 2.54 -0.03
CA CYS A 382 8.28 3.72 0.21
C CYS A 382 6.93 3.33 0.79
N GLN A 383 6.57 4.01 1.87
CA GLN A 383 5.36 3.79 2.66
C GLN A 383 4.27 4.84 2.41
N ALA A 384 4.43 5.69 1.39
CA ALA A 384 3.46 6.74 1.06
C ALA A 384 2.06 6.22 0.70
N LEU A 385 1.91 4.91 0.45
CA LEU A 385 0.59 4.27 0.31
C LEU A 385 -0.24 4.35 1.60
N ASN A 386 0.39 4.42 2.78
CA ASN A 386 -0.31 4.57 4.07
C ASN A 386 -1.10 5.89 4.16
N CYS A 387 -0.65 6.95 3.48
CA CYS A 387 -1.36 8.23 3.47
C CYS A 387 -2.72 8.14 2.77
N ARG A 388 -3.03 7.03 2.07
CA ARG A 388 -4.19 6.94 1.16
C ARG A 388 -5.30 5.99 1.56
N HIS A 389 -5.20 5.39 2.75
CA HIS A 389 -6.28 4.58 3.29
C HIS A 389 -7.22 5.45 4.12
N TRP A 390 -8.53 5.27 3.88
CA TRP A 390 -9.59 5.85 4.72
C TRP A 390 -9.59 5.19 6.09
#